data_AF-A0A2K6UWA2-F1
#
_entry.id   AF-A0A2K6UWA2-F1
#
_cell.length_a   1.000
_cell.length_b   1.000
_cell.length_c   1.000
_cell.angle_alpha   90.00
_cell.angle_beta   90.00
_cell.angle_gamma   90.00
#
_symmetry.space_group_name_H-M   'P 1'
#
loop_
_entity.id
_entity.type
_entity.pdbx_description
1 polymer ?
#
loop_
_entity_poly.entity_id
_entity_poly.type
_entity_poly.pdbx_seq_one_letter_code
_entity_poly.pdbx_strand_id
1 'polypeptide(L)'
;MLYHPDKHRDPELKSQAERLFNLVHQAYEVLSDPQTRAIYDIYGKRGLEMEGWEVVERRRTPAEIREEFERLQREREERRLQQRTNPKGTISVGVDATDLFDRYDEEYEDVSGSGFPQIEINKMHISQSIEAPLTATDTAILSGSLSTQNGNGGGSVNFLLPSAVFYATVGPLVVYFAMHRLIIKPYLRRAWRGPNHVILVLWQVRLMQESVRRIIEAEESRMGLIIVNAWYGKFVNDKSRKSEKVKVIDVTVPLQCLVKDSKLILTEASKAGLPGFYDPCVGEEKNLKVLYQFRGVLHQVMVLDSEALRIPKQSHRIDTDG
;
A
#
# COMPACT_ATOMS: atom_id res chain seq x y z
N MET A 1 15.50 71.56 -4.74
CA MET A 1 15.87 70.13 -4.62
C MET A 1 17.30 70.00 -4.11
N LEU A 2 17.46 69.32 -2.97
CA LEU A 2 18.71 69.19 -2.21
C LEU A 2 19.64 68.07 -2.76
N TYR A 3 19.12 67.13 -3.55
CA TYR A 3 19.78 65.87 -3.93
C TYR A 3 20.06 65.73 -5.43
N HIS A 4 20.21 66.84 -6.17
CA HIS A 4 20.52 66.75 -7.59
C HIS A 4 22.00 66.35 -7.80
N PRO A 5 22.31 65.33 -8.62
CA PRO A 5 23.68 64.78 -8.74
C PRO A 5 24.72 65.81 -9.24
N ASP A 6 24.27 66.84 -9.95
CA ASP A 6 25.12 67.93 -10.45
C ASP A 6 25.61 68.91 -9.37
N LYS A 7 25.02 68.89 -8.17
CA LYS A 7 25.41 69.77 -7.05
C LYS A 7 26.54 69.22 -6.18
N HIS A 8 27.02 68.01 -6.45
CA HIS A 8 28.02 67.32 -5.64
C HIS A 8 29.28 67.02 -6.49
N ARG A 9 30.43 67.51 -6.05
CA ARG A 9 31.73 67.35 -6.74
C ARG A 9 32.47 66.06 -6.38
N ASP A 10 32.21 65.52 -5.18
CA ASP A 10 32.86 64.30 -4.71
C ASP A 10 32.19 63.04 -5.30
N PRO A 11 32.95 62.05 -5.77
CA PRO A 11 32.41 60.88 -6.46
C PRO A 11 31.49 60.02 -5.59
N GLU A 12 31.80 59.88 -4.30
CA GLU A 12 30.98 59.11 -3.35
C GLU A 12 29.66 59.81 -3.05
N LEU A 13 29.71 61.13 -2.79
CA LEU A 13 28.51 61.94 -2.53
C LEU A 13 27.62 62.05 -3.78
N LYS A 14 28.21 62.06 -4.98
CA LYS A 14 27.47 62.03 -6.24
C LYS A 14 26.69 60.73 -6.42
N SER A 15 27.30 59.58 -6.15
CA SER A 15 26.61 58.28 -6.19
C SER A 15 25.48 58.16 -5.16
N GLN A 16 25.66 58.75 -3.96
CA GLN A 16 24.62 58.80 -2.95
C GLN A 16 23.47 59.72 -3.36
N ALA A 17 23.78 60.90 -3.89
CA ALA A 17 22.79 61.84 -4.38
C ALA A 17 21.99 61.26 -5.55
N GLU A 18 22.62 60.53 -6.47
CA GLU A 18 21.94 59.84 -7.58
C GLU A 18 20.97 58.77 -7.09
N ARG A 19 21.36 57.95 -6.10
CA ARG A 19 20.45 56.98 -5.48
C ARG A 19 19.26 57.65 -4.81
N LEU A 20 19.49 58.70 -4.02
CA LEU A 20 18.43 59.45 -3.36
C LEU A 20 17.52 60.16 -4.36
N PHE A 21 18.09 60.70 -5.44
CA PHE A 21 17.33 61.31 -6.52
C PHE A 21 16.41 60.31 -7.20
N ASN A 22 16.93 59.13 -7.56
CA ASN A 22 16.15 58.07 -8.18
C ASN A 22 15.03 57.57 -7.25
N LEU A 23 15.31 57.41 -5.95
CA LEU A 23 14.29 57.01 -4.98
C LEU A 23 13.18 58.07 -4.83
N VAL A 24 13.55 59.35 -4.75
CA VAL A 24 12.57 60.45 -4.65
C VAL A 24 11.78 60.59 -5.94
N HIS A 25 12.41 60.40 -7.10
CA HIS A 25 11.75 60.43 -8.39
C HIS A 25 10.74 59.28 -8.54
N GLN A 26 11.15 58.05 -8.22
CA GLN A 26 10.25 56.89 -8.20
C GLN A 26 9.10 57.07 -7.21
N ALA A 27 9.38 57.58 -6.00
CA ALA A 27 8.34 57.87 -5.02
C ALA A 27 7.37 58.93 -5.53
N TYR A 28 7.86 59.95 -6.24
CA TYR A 28 7.02 60.95 -6.86
C TYR A 28 6.14 60.35 -7.96
N GLU A 29 6.68 59.54 -8.88
CA GLU A 29 5.89 58.89 -9.92
C GLU A 29 4.78 57.99 -9.37
N VAL A 30 5.08 57.22 -8.32
CA VAL A 30 4.12 56.31 -7.68
C VAL A 30 3.09 57.05 -6.83
N LEU A 31 3.48 58.13 -6.14
CA LEU A 31 2.56 58.85 -5.24
C LEU A 31 1.82 60.00 -5.94
N SER A 32 2.29 60.44 -7.11
CA SER A 32 1.68 61.54 -7.88
C SER A 32 0.39 61.12 -8.57
N ASP A 33 0.25 59.86 -8.99
CA ASP A 33 -0.99 59.34 -9.57
C ASP A 33 -1.83 58.60 -8.52
N PRO A 34 -3.12 58.98 -8.32
CA PRO A 34 -4.01 58.30 -7.38
C PRO A 34 -4.16 56.79 -7.61
N GLN A 35 -4.04 56.30 -8.85
CA GLN A 35 -4.19 54.86 -9.14
C GLN A 35 -2.95 54.05 -8.73
N THR A 36 -1.76 54.47 -9.17
CA THR A 36 -0.50 53.82 -8.78
C THR A 36 -0.27 53.91 -7.27
N ARG A 37 -0.70 55.02 -6.63
CA ARG A 37 -0.73 55.14 -5.17
C ARG A 37 -1.65 54.13 -4.51
N ALA A 38 -2.88 53.95 -5.00
CA ALA A 38 -3.81 52.97 -4.45
C ALA A 38 -3.28 51.53 -4.58
N ILE A 39 -2.65 51.20 -5.70
CA ILE A 39 -1.99 49.89 -5.91
C ILE A 39 -0.83 49.70 -4.92
N TYR A 40 -0.01 50.74 -4.73
CA TYR A 40 1.10 50.70 -3.79
C TYR A 40 0.66 50.58 -2.33
N ASP A 41 -0.41 51.30 -1.93
CA ASP A 41 -0.95 51.25 -0.57
C ASP A 41 -1.52 49.86 -0.23
N ILE A 42 -2.00 49.10 -1.23
CA ILE A 42 -2.59 47.75 -1.03
C ILE A 42 -1.54 46.63 -1.17
N TYR A 43 -0.68 46.69 -2.20
CA TYR A 43 0.20 45.58 -2.60
C TYR A 43 1.70 45.92 -2.52
N GLY A 44 2.04 47.16 -2.17
CA GLY A 44 3.41 47.68 -2.15
C GLY A 44 4.04 47.66 -3.55
N LYS A 45 5.38 47.64 -3.57
CA LYS A 45 6.17 47.60 -4.81
C LYS A 45 5.83 46.42 -5.76
N ARG A 46 5.36 45.29 -5.22
CA ARG A 46 5.00 44.10 -6.01
C ARG A 46 3.78 44.34 -6.92
N GLY A 47 2.90 45.26 -6.55
CA GLY A 47 1.73 45.61 -7.36
C GLY A 47 2.10 46.43 -8.60
N LEU A 48 3.15 47.25 -8.51
CA LEU A 48 3.60 48.15 -9.57
C LEU A 48 4.38 47.43 -10.68
N GLU A 49 5.04 46.31 -10.35
CA GLU A 49 5.80 45.48 -11.30
C GLU A 49 4.90 44.57 -12.16
N MET A 50 3.58 44.57 -11.91
CA MET A 50 2.64 43.70 -12.63
C MET A 50 2.17 44.37 -13.92
N GLU A 51 2.51 43.77 -15.06
CA GLU A 51 1.95 44.14 -16.37
C GLU A 51 0.45 43.77 -16.42
N GLY A 52 -0.41 44.70 -16.88
CA GLY A 52 -1.86 44.45 -17.06
C GLY A 52 -2.81 45.48 -16.43
N TRP A 53 -2.30 46.42 -15.63
CA TRP A 53 -3.11 47.50 -15.04
C TRP A 53 -3.65 48.52 -16.03
N GLU A 54 -3.10 48.57 -17.25
CA GLU A 54 -3.45 49.54 -18.31
C GLU A 54 -4.91 49.45 -18.78
N VAL A 55 -5.57 48.31 -18.52
CA VAL A 55 -6.96 48.04 -18.93
C VAL A 55 -7.97 48.45 -17.84
N VAL A 56 -7.52 48.85 -16.64
CA VAL A 56 -8.40 49.12 -15.50
C VAL A 56 -8.81 50.60 -15.46
N GLU A 57 -10.10 50.86 -15.67
CA GLU A 57 -10.70 52.20 -15.64
C GLU A 57 -10.41 52.97 -14.33
N ARG A 58 -10.33 54.30 -14.45
CA ARG A 58 -9.68 55.23 -13.51
C ARG A 58 -10.28 55.35 -12.09
N ARG A 59 -11.30 54.57 -11.70
CA ARG A 59 -12.00 54.74 -10.41
C ARG A 59 -12.60 53.45 -9.84
N ARG A 60 -11.76 52.54 -9.33
CA ARG A 60 -12.22 51.34 -8.60
C ARG A 60 -11.95 51.41 -7.11
N THR A 61 -12.77 50.72 -6.32
CA THR A 61 -12.61 50.64 -4.86
C THR A 61 -11.43 49.75 -4.45
N PRO A 62 -10.86 49.91 -3.24
CA PRO A 62 -9.74 49.07 -2.79
C PRO A 62 -10.03 47.56 -2.76
N ALA A 63 -11.30 47.16 -2.65
CA ALA A 63 -11.69 45.75 -2.71
C ALA A 63 -11.68 45.22 -4.16
N GLU A 64 -12.18 46.01 -5.11
CA GLU A 64 -12.16 45.66 -6.53
C GLU A 64 -10.74 45.63 -7.12
N ILE A 65 -9.86 46.53 -6.65
CA ILE A 65 -8.43 46.50 -7.01
C ILE A 65 -7.79 45.18 -6.54
N ARG A 66 -8.22 44.66 -5.38
CA ARG A 66 -7.72 43.38 -4.88
C ARG A 66 -8.17 42.19 -5.72
N GLU A 67 -9.45 42.17 -6.08
CA GLU A 67 -10.03 41.10 -6.87
C GLU A 67 -9.47 41.06 -8.31
N GLU A 68 -9.30 42.22 -8.95
CA GLU A 68 -8.63 42.31 -10.26
C GLU A 68 -7.18 41.87 -10.19
N PHE A 69 -6.45 42.25 -9.14
CA PHE A 69 -5.07 41.80 -8.95
C PHE A 69 -5.00 40.26 -8.83
N GLU A 70 -5.88 39.66 -8.03
CA GLU A 70 -5.95 38.20 -7.91
C GLU A 70 -6.32 37.53 -9.25
N ARG A 71 -7.20 38.15 -10.04
CA ARG A 71 -7.57 37.67 -11.38
C ARG A 71 -6.39 37.72 -12.35
N LEU A 72 -5.70 38.85 -12.43
CA LEU A 72 -4.52 39.04 -13.27
C LEU A 72 -3.37 38.11 -12.86
N GLN A 73 -3.19 37.88 -11.55
CA GLN A 73 -2.24 36.89 -11.06
C GLN A 73 -2.56 35.49 -11.56
N ARG A 74 -3.82 35.06 -11.42
CA ARG A 74 -4.26 33.73 -11.86
C ARG A 74 -4.09 33.55 -13.37
N GLU A 75 -4.45 34.55 -14.16
CA GLU A 75 -4.30 34.50 -15.62
C GLU A 75 -2.83 34.45 -16.05
N ARG A 76 -1.94 35.22 -15.39
CA ARG A 76 -0.49 35.17 -15.65
C ARG A 76 0.10 33.82 -15.26
N GLU A 77 -0.32 33.25 -14.14
CA GLU A 77 0.06 31.91 -13.71
C GLU A 77 -0.38 30.84 -14.72
N GLU A 78 -1.61 30.92 -15.22
CA GLU A 78 -2.13 30.03 -16.28
C GLU A 78 -1.35 30.18 -17.58
N ARG A 79 -1.10 31.41 -18.06
CA ARG A 79 -0.29 31.66 -19.27
C ARG A 79 1.14 31.15 -19.10
N ARG A 80 1.73 31.33 -17.91
CA ARG A 80 3.07 30.81 -17.60
C ARG A 80 3.10 29.28 -17.61
N LEU A 81 2.03 28.63 -17.16
CA LEU A 81 1.87 27.17 -17.28
C LEU A 81 1.73 26.74 -18.74
N GLN A 82 0.97 27.46 -19.57
CA GLN A 82 0.81 27.17 -21.01
C GLN A 82 2.13 27.34 -21.79
N GLN A 83 2.94 28.36 -21.48
CA GLN A 83 4.25 28.56 -22.10
C GLN A 83 5.29 27.50 -21.70
N ARG A 84 5.03 26.72 -20.64
CA ARG A 84 5.86 25.58 -20.25
C ARG A 84 5.51 24.30 -21.00
N THR A 85 4.51 24.32 -21.88
CA THR A 85 4.24 23.16 -22.74
C THR A 85 5.46 22.91 -23.61
N ASN A 86 6.08 21.75 -23.47
CA ASN A 86 7.27 21.36 -24.22
C ASN A 86 6.89 20.25 -25.21
N PRO A 87 6.43 20.59 -26.43
CA PRO A 87 6.16 19.59 -27.44
C PRO A 87 7.49 19.00 -27.92
N LYS A 88 7.69 17.70 -27.66
CA LYS A 88 8.81 16.92 -28.20
C LYS A 88 8.28 15.97 -29.26
N GLY A 89 8.83 16.02 -30.46
CA GLY A 89 8.44 15.09 -31.51
C GLY A 89 9.54 14.82 -32.52
N THR A 90 9.44 13.67 -33.16
CA THR A 90 10.33 13.22 -34.23
C THR A 90 9.49 12.82 -35.43
N ILE A 91 9.85 13.37 -36.60
CA ILE A 91 9.23 13.04 -37.88
C ILE A 91 10.32 12.37 -38.73
N SER A 92 10.10 11.13 -39.11
CA SER A 92 10.98 10.36 -39.98
C SER A 92 10.22 10.01 -41.26
N VAL A 93 10.80 10.34 -42.41
CA VAL A 93 10.24 10.02 -43.73
C VAL A 93 11.28 9.20 -44.47
N GLY A 94 10.90 7.98 -44.85
CA GLY A 94 11.66 7.09 -45.72
C GLY A 94 11.27 7.35 -47.16
N VAL A 95 12.20 7.92 -47.92
CA VAL A 95 12.03 8.23 -49.34
C VAL A 95 12.76 7.16 -50.16
N ASP A 96 12.05 6.52 -51.08
CA ASP A 96 12.64 5.65 -52.08
C ASP A 96 13.09 6.49 -53.28
N ALA A 97 14.34 6.29 -53.67
CA ALA A 97 14.99 7.02 -54.75
C ALA A 97 15.68 6.06 -55.74
N THR A 98 15.32 4.78 -55.73
CA THR A 98 15.95 3.76 -56.59
C THR A 98 15.91 4.17 -58.08
N ASP A 99 14.77 4.71 -58.54
CA ASP A 99 14.56 5.25 -59.89
C ASP A 99 15.50 6.42 -60.28
N LEU A 100 16.15 7.08 -59.31
CA LEU A 100 17.15 8.13 -59.59
C LEU A 100 18.54 7.55 -59.92
N PHE A 101 18.83 6.31 -59.54
CA PHE A 101 20.16 5.70 -59.63
C PHE A 101 20.25 4.56 -60.66
N ASP A 102 19.14 4.06 -61.18
CA ASP A 102 19.08 2.97 -62.19
C ASP A 102 19.52 3.40 -63.62
N ARG A 103 20.44 4.37 -63.75
CA ARG A 103 20.99 4.82 -65.04
C ARG A 103 22.05 3.89 -65.65
N TYR A 104 22.27 2.71 -65.08
CA TYR A 104 23.28 1.75 -65.55
C TYR A 104 22.64 0.38 -65.76
N ASP A 105 22.01 0.19 -66.93
CA ASP A 105 21.97 -1.07 -67.72
C ASP A 105 20.86 -1.07 -68.80
N GLU A 106 20.79 -0.05 -69.66
CA GLU A 106 19.99 -0.11 -70.89
C GLU A 106 20.83 0.31 -72.11
N GLU A 107 21.73 -0.57 -72.56
CA GLU A 107 22.46 -0.39 -73.84
C GLU A 107 21.72 -1.04 -75.03
N TYR A 108 20.53 -1.62 -74.85
CA TYR A 108 19.76 -2.21 -75.95
C TYR A 108 18.24 -2.12 -75.72
N GLU A 109 17.60 -1.01 -76.11
CA GLU A 109 16.34 -0.98 -76.88
C GLU A 109 15.81 0.47 -77.08
N ASP A 110 15.22 0.69 -78.25
CA ASP A 110 14.82 1.96 -78.82
C ASP A 110 13.33 2.23 -78.50
N VAL A 111 13.00 2.89 -77.38
CA VAL A 111 11.62 3.37 -77.09
C VAL A 111 11.61 4.72 -76.37
N SER A 112 10.73 5.59 -76.84
CA SER A 112 10.45 6.94 -76.39
C SER A 112 9.89 6.96 -74.96
N GLY A 113 10.61 7.60 -74.03
CA GLY A 113 10.08 7.85 -72.69
C GLY A 113 11.03 8.66 -71.81
N SER A 114 11.06 9.97 -71.96
CA SER A 114 11.58 10.87 -70.92
C SER A 114 10.62 10.84 -69.71
N GLY A 115 10.62 9.75 -68.96
CA GLY A 115 9.92 9.64 -67.69
C GLY A 115 10.72 10.37 -66.63
N PHE A 116 10.18 11.45 -66.08
CA PHE A 116 10.76 12.06 -64.89
C PHE A 116 10.79 11.01 -63.76
N PRO A 117 11.91 10.82 -63.05
CA PRO A 117 11.99 9.83 -61.97
C PRO A 117 10.96 10.14 -60.89
N GLN A 118 10.23 9.12 -60.43
CA GLN A 118 9.20 9.27 -59.42
C GLN A 118 9.79 9.00 -58.04
N ILE A 119 9.83 10.04 -57.21
CA ILE A 119 10.24 9.93 -55.82
C ILE A 119 9.04 9.43 -55.01
N GLU A 120 9.11 8.22 -54.46
CA GLU A 120 8.03 7.63 -53.66
C GLU A 120 8.35 7.68 -52.15
N ILE A 121 7.34 8.00 -51.34
CA ILE A 121 7.46 7.92 -49.88
C ILE A 121 7.08 6.49 -49.45
N ASN A 122 8.08 5.66 -49.20
CA ASN A 122 7.90 4.27 -48.79
C ASN A 122 7.37 4.15 -47.35
N LYS A 123 7.88 5.01 -46.45
CA LYS A 123 7.53 4.97 -45.00
C LYS A 123 7.44 6.37 -44.41
N MET A 124 6.51 6.58 -43.49
CA MET A 124 6.49 7.76 -42.63
C MET A 124 6.21 7.36 -41.19
N HIS A 125 6.97 7.93 -40.26
CA HIS A 125 6.84 7.71 -38.83
C HIS A 125 6.85 9.06 -38.11
N ILE A 126 5.78 9.35 -37.39
CA ILE A 126 5.61 10.56 -36.58
C ILE A 126 5.43 10.11 -35.14
N SER A 127 6.30 10.56 -34.24
CA SER A 127 6.11 10.40 -32.80
C SER A 127 6.08 11.79 -32.17
N GLN A 128 5.01 12.10 -31.46
CA GLN A 128 4.81 13.39 -30.82
C GLN A 128 4.43 13.19 -29.35
N SER A 129 4.97 14.00 -28.47
CA SER A 129 4.65 14.04 -27.05
C SER A 129 4.57 15.48 -26.57
N ILE A 130 3.58 15.77 -25.75
CA ILE A 130 3.31 17.09 -25.20
C ILE A 130 3.16 16.92 -23.70
N GLU A 131 4.07 17.54 -22.95
CA GLU A 131 3.98 17.65 -21.51
C GLU A 131 3.28 18.98 -21.18
N ALA A 132 2.07 18.93 -20.63
CA ALA A 132 1.25 20.08 -20.28
C ALA A 132 1.01 20.14 -18.77
N PRO A 133 1.63 21.08 -18.04
CA PRO A 133 1.36 21.25 -16.61
C PRO A 133 -0.04 21.84 -16.40
N LEU A 134 -0.95 21.08 -15.79
CA LEU A 134 -2.31 21.51 -15.46
C LEU A 134 -2.36 22.23 -14.10
N THR A 135 -1.54 21.82 -13.14
CA THR A 135 -1.46 22.41 -11.79
C THR A 135 -0.01 22.40 -11.32
N ALA A 136 0.30 23.05 -10.19
CA ALA A 136 1.66 23.05 -9.61
C ALA A 136 2.24 21.64 -9.37
N THR A 137 1.39 20.63 -9.18
CA THR A 137 1.77 19.23 -8.95
C THR A 137 1.45 18.30 -10.12
N ASP A 138 0.52 18.68 -10.99
CA ASP A 138 -0.10 17.78 -11.97
C ASP A 138 0.31 18.16 -13.39
N THR A 139 0.95 17.22 -14.07
CA THR A 139 1.35 17.34 -15.48
C THR A 139 0.62 16.29 -16.30
N ALA A 140 -0.20 16.74 -17.25
CA ALA A 140 -0.79 15.88 -18.26
C ALA A 140 0.24 15.60 -19.35
N ILE A 141 0.34 14.34 -19.77
CA ILE A 141 1.20 13.92 -20.87
C ILE A 141 0.30 13.36 -21.96
N LEU A 142 0.32 14.01 -23.13
CA LEU A 142 -0.33 13.54 -24.34
C LEU A 142 0.75 13.08 -25.30
N SER A 143 0.72 11.83 -25.75
CA SER A 143 1.68 11.29 -26.72
C SER A 143 0.96 10.54 -27.83
N GLY A 144 1.36 10.76 -29.07
CA GLY A 144 0.87 10.03 -30.23
C GLY A 144 2.01 9.46 -31.06
N SER A 145 1.79 8.29 -31.65
CA SER A 145 2.67 7.71 -32.65
C SER A 145 1.85 7.32 -33.87
N LEU A 146 2.29 7.73 -35.05
CA LEU A 146 1.70 7.38 -36.34
C LEU A 146 2.80 6.75 -37.20
N SER A 147 2.55 5.56 -37.72
CA SER A 147 3.44 4.88 -38.67
C SER A 147 2.65 4.46 -39.88
N THR A 148 3.14 4.79 -41.07
CA THR A 148 2.59 4.36 -42.36
C THR A 148 3.67 3.71 -43.20
N GLN A 149 3.34 2.59 -43.83
CA GLN A 149 4.20 1.84 -44.72
C GLN A 149 3.38 1.30 -45.88
N ASN A 150 3.83 1.54 -47.12
CA ASN A 150 3.21 0.99 -48.35
C ASN A 150 1.69 1.21 -48.41
N GLY A 151 1.23 2.41 -48.08
CA GLY A 151 -0.19 2.78 -48.11
C GLY A 151 -1.03 2.26 -46.94
N ASN A 152 -0.48 1.44 -46.04
CA ASN A 152 -1.18 0.97 -44.84
C ASN A 152 -0.61 1.67 -43.60
N GLY A 153 -1.45 2.43 -42.89
CA GLY A 153 -1.07 3.25 -41.74
C GLY A 153 -1.79 2.84 -40.46
N GLY A 154 -1.07 2.90 -39.34
CA GLY A 154 -1.61 2.70 -38.00
C GLY A 154 -1.09 3.77 -37.05
N GLY A 155 -1.93 4.21 -36.11
CA GLY A 155 -1.54 5.20 -35.12
C GLY A 155 -2.17 4.90 -33.76
N SER A 156 -1.50 5.37 -32.71
CA SER A 156 -2.02 5.34 -31.34
C SER A 156 -1.85 6.71 -30.69
N VAL A 157 -2.78 7.04 -29.79
CA VAL A 157 -2.72 8.25 -28.97
C VAL A 157 -2.93 7.81 -27.53
N ASN A 158 -1.99 8.19 -26.67
CA ASN A 158 -2.00 7.93 -25.25
C ASN A 158 -2.12 9.25 -24.49
N PHE A 159 -2.96 9.25 -23.47
CA PHE A 159 -3.12 10.36 -22.55
C PHE A 159 -2.88 9.86 -21.12
N LEU A 160 -2.05 10.56 -20.36
CA LEU A 160 -1.62 10.15 -19.04
C LEU A 160 -1.69 11.31 -18.04
N LEU A 161 -2.41 11.08 -16.94
CA LEU A 161 -2.47 11.94 -15.76
C LEU A 161 -1.91 11.16 -14.57
N PRO A 162 -0.64 11.36 -14.18
CA PRO A 162 0.01 10.58 -13.14
C PRO A 162 -0.75 10.57 -11.80
N SER A 163 -1.31 11.73 -11.41
CA SER A 163 -2.11 11.88 -10.19
C SER A 163 -3.37 11.01 -10.24
N ALA A 164 -4.12 11.05 -11.34
CA ALA A 164 -5.33 10.26 -11.52
C ALA A 164 -5.05 8.74 -11.45
N VAL A 165 -3.97 8.27 -12.08
CA VAL A 165 -3.57 6.86 -12.04
C VAL A 165 -3.27 6.42 -10.60
N PHE A 166 -2.57 7.25 -9.83
CA PHE A 166 -2.26 6.97 -8.43
C PHE A 166 -3.53 6.82 -7.58
N TYR A 167 -4.46 7.77 -7.69
CA TYR A 167 -5.71 7.72 -6.91
C TYR A 167 -6.64 6.59 -7.35
N ALA A 168 -6.66 6.23 -8.64
CA ALA A 168 -7.51 5.16 -9.16
C ALA A 168 -7.00 3.76 -8.82
N THR A 169 -5.69 3.58 -8.65
CA THR A 169 -5.10 2.24 -8.44
C THR A 169 -4.59 2.03 -7.01
N VAL A 170 -3.74 2.93 -6.52
CA VAL A 170 -3.11 2.80 -5.20
C VAL A 170 -4.12 3.05 -4.10
N GLY A 171 -4.99 4.06 -4.26
CA GLY A 171 -6.04 4.38 -3.29
C GLY A 171 -6.92 3.18 -2.95
N PRO A 172 -7.64 2.58 -3.93
CA PRO A 172 -8.49 1.42 -3.70
C PRO A 172 -7.73 0.21 -3.15
N LEU A 173 -6.51 -0.05 -3.62
CA LEU A 173 -5.69 -1.17 -3.12
C LEU A 173 -5.31 -0.98 -1.65
N VAL A 174 -4.87 0.21 -1.27
CA VAL A 174 -4.52 0.52 0.13
C VAL A 174 -5.75 0.47 1.02
N VAL A 175 -6.88 1.03 0.57
CA VAL A 175 -8.16 0.98 1.30
C VAL A 175 -8.62 -0.47 1.46
N TYR A 176 -8.60 -1.27 0.39
CA TYR A 176 -8.94 -2.68 0.43
C TYR A 176 -8.02 -3.46 1.39
N PHE A 177 -6.71 -3.25 1.32
CA PHE A 177 -5.76 -3.93 2.18
C PHE A 177 -5.92 -3.53 3.65
N ALA A 178 -6.15 -2.25 3.91
CA ALA A 178 -6.45 -1.74 5.25
C ALA A 178 -7.74 -2.35 5.78
N MET A 179 -8.83 -2.35 5.01
CA MET A 179 -10.10 -2.97 5.36
C MET A 179 -9.94 -4.47 5.62
N HIS A 180 -9.20 -5.18 4.77
CA HIS A 180 -8.95 -6.60 4.91
C HIS A 180 -8.14 -6.90 6.19
N ARG A 181 -7.09 -6.13 6.49
CA ARG A 181 -6.27 -6.36 7.68
C ARG A 181 -6.94 -5.92 8.97
N LEU A 182 -7.64 -4.78 8.97
CA LEU A 182 -8.16 -4.14 10.19
C LEU A 182 -9.58 -4.55 10.53
N ILE A 183 -10.40 -4.97 9.55
CA ILE A 183 -11.81 -5.31 9.79
C ILE A 183 -12.03 -6.81 9.53
N ILE A 184 -11.69 -7.30 8.34
CA ILE A 184 -12.00 -8.68 7.93
C ILE A 184 -11.20 -9.70 8.75
N LYS A 185 -9.88 -9.57 8.82
CA LYS A 185 -9.03 -10.50 9.58
C LYS A 185 -9.36 -10.60 11.08
N PRO A 186 -9.62 -9.51 11.82
CA PRO A 186 -10.02 -9.64 13.21
C PRO A 186 -11.44 -10.15 13.38
N TYR A 187 -12.38 -9.80 12.49
CA TYR A 187 -13.75 -10.33 12.53
C TYR A 187 -13.77 -11.84 12.33
N LEU A 188 -13.06 -12.35 11.33
CA LEU A 188 -12.94 -13.78 11.08
C LEU A 188 -12.27 -14.50 12.26
N ARG A 189 -11.21 -13.91 12.84
CA ARG A 189 -10.54 -14.46 14.03
C ARG A 189 -11.44 -14.51 15.28
N ARG A 190 -12.37 -13.56 15.44
CA ARG A 190 -13.37 -13.61 16.53
C ARG A 190 -14.40 -14.72 16.30
N ALA A 191 -14.80 -14.98 15.05
CA ALA A 191 -15.72 -16.06 14.72
C ALA A 191 -15.15 -17.44 15.09
N TRP A 192 -13.87 -17.70 14.79
CA TRP A 192 -13.22 -18.98 15.12
C TRP A 192 -12.82 -19.14 16.60
N ARG A 193 -12.67 -18.03 17.35
CA ARG A 193 -12.38 -18.03 18.80
C ARG A 193 -13.63 -17.93 19.68
N GLY A 194 -14.82 -18.11 19.10
CA GLY A 194 -16.07 -18.04 19.86
C GLY A 194 -16.14 -19.10 20.96
N PRO A 195 -16.85 -18.84 22.08
CA PRO A 195 -17.03 -19.77 23.21
C PRO A 195 -17.70 -21.11 22.85
N ASN A 196 -18.19 -21.24 21.61
CA ASN A 196 -18.92 -22.40 21.12
C ASN A 196 -18.11 -23.70 21.21
N HIS A 197 -16.81 -23.70 20.94
CA HIS A 197 -16.00 -24.93 21.01
C HIS A 197 -15.82 -25.43 22.45
N VAL A 198 -15.56 -24.52 23.39
CA VAL A 198 -15.43 -24.88 24.82
C VAL A 198 -16.77 -25.36 25.36
N ILE A 199 -17.86 -24.68 25.01
CA ILE A 199 -19.21 -25.07 25.39
C ILE A 199 -19.53 -26.47 24.84
N LEU A 200 -19.28 -26.72 23.54
CA LEU A 200 -19.51 -28.02 22.90
C LEU A 200 -18.74 -29.16 23.59
N VAL A 201 -17.47 -28.92 23.92
CA VAL A 201 -16.63 -29.92 24.60
C VAL A 201 -17.11 -30.19 26.03
N LEU A 202 -17.52 -29.15 26.78
CA LEU A 202 -18.11 -29.32 28.10
C LEU A 202 -19.42 -30.12 28.05
N TRP A 203 -20.27 -29.90 27.05
CA TRP A 203 -21.48 -30.71 26.83
C TRP A 203 -21.13 -32.16 26.52
N GLN A 204 -20.10 -32.39 25.70
CA GLN A 204 -19.65 -33.74 25.37
C GLN A 204 -19.12 -34.49 26.60
N VAL A 205 -18.30 -33.83 27.44
CA VAL A 205 -17.84 -34.39 28.72
C VAL A 205 -19.02 -34.74 29.63
N ARG A 206 -20.01 -33.85 29.74
CA ARG A 206 -21.21 -34.08 30.55
C ARG A 206 -22.03 -35.27 30.06
N LEU A 207 -22.22 -35.40 28.75
CA LEU A 207 -22.92 -36.54 28.14
C LEU A 207 -22.17 -37.87 28.33
N MET A 208 -20.83 -37.82 28.44
CA MET A 208 -20.00 -39.02 28.62
C MET A 208 -19.97 -39.54 30.06
N GLN A 209 -20.35 -38.75 31.07
CA GLN A 209 -20.25 -39.15 32.48
C GLN A 209 -20.99 -40.45 32.82
N GLU A 210 -22.20 -40.64 32.28
CA GLU A 210 -23.00 -41.84 32.53
C GLU A 210 -22.38 -43.11 31.93
N SER A 211 -21.77 -42.99 30.75
CA SER A 211 -21.05 -44.09 30.09
C SER A 211 -19.77 -44.43 30.83
N VAL A 212 -19.03 -43.41 31.28
CA VAL A 212 -17.79 -43.56 32.04
C VAL A 212 -18.04 -44.27 33.38
N ARG A 213 -19.11 -43.93 34.09
CA ARG A 213 -19.48 -44.63 35.34
C ARG A 213 -19.65 -46.13 35.12
N ARG A 214 -20.36 -46.53 34.06
CA ARG A 214 -20.55 -47.96 33.70
C ARG A 214 -19.23 -48.64 33.37
N ILE A 215 -18.31 -47.97 32.69
CA ILE A 215 -16.98 -48.50 32.37
C ILE A 215 -16.16 -48.70 33.64
N ILE A 216 -16.17 -47.73 34.57
CA ILE A 216 -15.44 -47.83 35.84
C ILE A 216 -15.95 -49.02 36.66
N GLU A 217 -17.27 -49.17 36.83
CA GLU A 217 -17.87 -50.29 37.56
C GLU A 217 -17.48 -51.65 36.93
N ALA A 218 -17.46 -51.74 35.59
CA ALA A 218 -17.03 -52.93 34.87
C ALA A 218 -15.53 -53.24 35.04
N GLU A 219 -14.67 -52.22 34.96
CA GLU A 219 -13.21 -52.37 35.12
C GLU A 219 -12.82 -52.65 36.57
N GLU A 220 -13.53 -52.08 37.55
CA GLU A 220 -13.31 -52.31 38.98
C GLU A 220 -13.56 -53.78 39.35
N SER A 221 -14.65 -54.38 38.83
CA SER A 221 -14.95 -55.80 39.03
C SER A 221 -13.86 -56.75 38.51
N ARG A 222 -13.04 -56.28 37.56
CA ARG A 222 -11.99 -57.07 36.89
C ARG A 222 -10.58 -56.65 37.32
N MET A 223 -10.46 -55.74 38.29
CA MET A 223 -9.20 -55.09 38.67
C MET A 223 -8.41 -54.58 37.44
N GLY A 224 -9.14 -53.97 36.51
CA GLY A 224 -8.69 -53.51 35.22
C GLY A 224 -8.03 -52.13 35.25
N LEU A 225 -8.18 -51.37 34.16
CA LEU A 225 -7.53 -50.06 34.00
C LEU A 225 -8.47 -48.92 34.37
N ILE A 226 -8.11 -48.16 35.41
CA ILE A 226 -8.87 -46.99 35.88
C ILE A 226 -7.97 -45.76 35.83
N ILE A 227 -8.39 -44.73 35.10
CA ILE A 227 -7.72 -43.43 35.04
C ILE A 227 -8.16 -42.62 36.27
N VAL A 228 -7.20 -42.27 37.14
CA VAL A 228 -7.47 -41.53 38.37
C VAL A 228 -7.44 -40.02 38.08
N ASN A 229 -6.39 -39.56 37.39
CA ASN A 229 -6.26 -38.17 36.95
C ASN A 229 -5.59 -38.11 35.58
N ALA A 230 -6.10 -37.27 34.70
CA ALA A 230 -5.43 -36.94 33.44
C ALA A 230 -5.49 -35.44 33.15
N TRP A 231 -4.33 -34.88 32.80
CA TRP A 231 -4.14 -33.45 32.59
C TRP A 231 -3.50 -33.21 31.23
N TYR A 232 -4.09 -32.33 30.43
CA TYR A 232 -3.59 -31.97 29.11
C TYR A 232 -3.32 -30.47 29.01
N GLY A 233 -2.12 -30.09 28.58
CA GLY A 233 -1.75 -28.69 28.37
C GLY A 233 -0.26 -28.45 28.48
N LYS A 234 0.11 -27.18 28.68
CA LYS A 234 1.50 -26.77 28.89
C LYS A 234 1.84 -26.86 30.37
N PHE A 235 2.74 -27.78 30.72
CA PHE A 235 3.28 -27.87 32.07
C PHE A 235 4.50 -26.96 32.17
N VAL A 236 4.45 -26.00 33.09
CA VAL A 236 5.57 -25.10 33.35
C VAL A 236 6.60 -25.87 34.17
N ASN A 237 7.85 -25.91 33.69
CA ASN A 237 8.98 -26.42 34.45
C ASN A 237 9.42 -25.33 35.44
N ASP A 238 9.62 -25.67 36.71
CA ASP A 238 9.73 -24.77 37.88
C ASP A 238 10.92 -23.78 37.88
N LYS A 239 11.61 -23.63 36.74
CA LYS A 239 12.80 -22.79 36.58
C LYS A 239 12.52 -21.36 36.10
N SER A 240 11.28 -20.98 35.77
CA SER A 240 10.93 -19.62 35.34
C SER A 240 10.04 -18.90 36.36
N ARG A 241 10.63 -17.92 37.05
CA ARG A 241 10.01 -17.02 38.06
C ARG A 241 8.93 -16.05 37.51
N LYS A 242 8.16 -16.42 36.49
CA LYS A 242 7.01 -15.63 36.03
C LYS A 242 5.76 -16.49 36.13
N SER A 243 4.76 -16.02 36.86
CA SER A 243 3.41 -16.60 36.94
C SER A 243 2.74 -16.63 35.57
N GLU A 244 3.18 -17.52 34.70
CA GLU A 244 2.50 -17.87 33.47
C GLU A 244 1.27 -18.70 33.87
N LYS A 245 0.08 -18.26 33.49
CA LYS A 245 -1.17 -18.94 33.84
C LYS A 245 -1.08 -20.38 33.32
N VAL A 246 -1.11 -21.36 34.23
CA VAL A 246 -1.14 -22.78 33.89
C VAL A 246 -2.41 -23.05 33.10
N LYS A 247 -2.26 -23.21 31.79
CA LYS A 247 -3.35 -23.50 30.85
C LYS A 247 -3.43 -25.02 30.68
N VAL A 248 -3.98 -25.68 31.69
CA VAL A 248 -4.13 -27.14 31.75
C VAL A 248 -5.61 -27.48 31.87
N ILE A 249 -6.02 -28.56 31.21
CA ILE A 249 -7.39 -29.06 31.15
C ILE A 249 -7.42 -30.44 31.81
N ASP A 250 -8.47 -30.69 32.59
CA ASP A 250 -8.77 -32.04 33.07
C ASP A 250 -9.44 -32.85 31.95
N VAL A 251 -8.78 -33.93 31.55
CA VAL A 251 -9.22 -34.85 30.49
C VAL A 251 -9.49 -36.26 31.01
N THR A 252 -9.68 -36.42 32.33
CA THR A 252 -9.89 -37.71 32.99
C THR A 252 -11.11 -38.45 32.44
N VAL A 253 -12.25 -37.76 32.34
CA VAL A 253 -13.52 -38.35 31.88
C VAL A 253 -13.46 -38.79 30.41
N PRO A 254 -13.05 -37.92 29.45
CA PRO A 254 -12.83 -38.34 28.07
C PRO A 254 -11.89 -39.53 27.92
N LEU A 255 -10.78 -39.55 28.68
CA LEU A 255 -9.78 -40.60 28.57
C LEU A 255 -10.30 -41.95 29.10
N GLN A 256 -11.06 -41.95 30.20
CA GLN A 256 -11.68 -43.16 30.74
C GLN A 256 -12.70 -43.77 29.76
N CYS A 257 -13.40 -42.93 28.98
CA CYS A 257 -14.35 -43.41 27.97
C CYS A 257 -13.68 -44.15 26.80
N LEU A 258 -12.38 -43.93 26.59
CA LEU A 258 -11.60 -44.59 25.53
C LEU A 258 -10.98 -45.93 26.00
N VAL A 259 -11.06 -46.25 27.30
CA VAL A 259 -10.58 -47.52 27.85
C VAL A 259 -11.50 -48.64 27.38
N LYS A 260 -10.92 -49.70 26.80
CA LYS A 260 -11.62 -50.92 26.41
C LYS A 260 -10.77 -52.13 26.80
N ASP A 261 -11.40 -53.11 27.43
CA ASP A 261 -10.78 -54.37 27.85
C ASP A 261 -9.48 -54.16 28.67
N SER A 262 -9.55 -53.26 29.67
CA SER A 262 -8.43 -52.89 30.55
C SER A 262 -7.18 -52.35 29.83
N LYS A 263 -7.33 -51.78 28.62
CA LYS A 263 -6.26 -51.17 27.83
C LYS A 263 -6.70 -49.83 27.26
N LEU A 264 -5.74 -48.93 27.10
CA LEU A 264 -5.93 -47.66 26.39
C LEU A 264 -4.84 -47.52 25.33
N ILE A 265 -5.27 -47.26 24.10
CA ILE A 265 -4.41 -47.09 22.93
C ILE A 265 -4.77 -45.77 22.27
N LEU A 266 -3.87 -44.80 22.34
CA LEU A 266 -3.97 -43.53 21.62
C LEU A 266 -3.01 -43.57 20.42
N THR A 267 -3.51 -43.13 19.26
CA THR A 267 -2.73 -43.03 18.02
C THR A 267 -1.79 -41.82 18.02
N GLU A 268 -0.84 -41.79 17.08
CA GLU A 268 0.11 -40.68 16.82
C GLU A 268 -0.56 -39.45 16.18
N ALA A 269 -1.85 -39.23 16.46
CA ALA A 269 -2.56 -38.02 16.10
C ALA A 269 -2.54 -37.02 17.27
N SER A 270 -2.75 -35.74 16.96
CA SER A 270 -2.91 -34.70 17.98
C SER A 270 -4.03 -35.08 18.95
N LYS A 271 -3.74 -35.11 20.25
CA LYS A 271 -4.71 -35.47 21.29
C LYS A 271 -5.82 -34.44 21.40
N ALA A 272 -5.62 -33.22 20.88
CA ALA A 272 -6.66 -32.20 20.77
C ALA A 272 -7.82 -32.59 19.85
N GLY A 273 -7.63 -33.55 18.93
CA GLY A 273 -8.67 -34.05 18.03
C GLY A 273 -9.55 -35.16 18.61
N LEU A 274 -9.29 -35.59 19.86
CA LEU A 274 -10.07 -36.64 20.51
C LEU A 274 -11.43 -36.10 21.01
N PRO A 275 -12.48 -36.94 21.05
CA PRO A 275 -13.78 -36.54 21.57
C PRO A 275 -13.65 -36.11 23.04
N GLY A 276 -14.15 -34.91 23.37
CA GLY A 276 -14.03 -34.33 24.71
C GLY A 276 -12.69 -33.65 25.03
N PHE A 277 -11.73 -33.63 24.09
CA PHE A 277 -10.49 -32.87 24.21
C PHE A 277 -10.65 -31.50 23.54
N TYR A 278 -9.92 -30.51 24.05
CA TYR A 278 -9.72 -29.23 23.36
C TYR A 278 -8.30 -28.72 23.58
N ASP A 279 -7.86 -27.84 22.69
CA ASP A 279 -6.53 -27.25 22.74
C ASP A 279 -6.51 -25.95 23.58
N PRO A 280 -5.85 -25.92 24.76
CA PRO A 280 -5.77 -24.72 25.58
C PRO A 280 -4.71 -23.73 25.08
N CYS A 281 -3.75 -24.18 24.25
CA CYS A 281 -2.57 -23.42 23.83
C CYS A 281 -2.21 -23.71 22.36
N VAL A 282 -3.04 -23.22 21.43
CA VAL A 282 -2.80 -23.40 19.99
C VAL A 282 -1.44 -22.82 19.59
N GLY A 283 -0.52 -23.68 19.16
CA GLY A 283 0.81 -23.31 18.68
C GLY A 283 1.95 -23.41 19.71
N GLU A 284 1.67 -23.84 20.95
CA GLU A 284 2.70 -24.13 21.96
C GLU A 284 2.87 -25.65 22.17
N GLU A 285 4.00 -26.07 22.78
CA GLU A 285 4.22 -27.47 23.16
C GLU A 285 3.29 -27.90 24.29
N LYS A 286 2.68 -29.08 24.14
CA LYS A 286 1.68 -29.63 25.06
C LYS A 286 2.02 -31.06 25.39
N ASN A 287 1.79 -31.39 26.65
CA ASN A 287 1.98 -32.75 27.14
C ASN A 287 0.66 -33.26 27.73
N LEU A 288 0.52 -34.57 27.75
CA LEU A 288 -0.54 -35.30 28.43
C LEU A 288 0.09 -36.04 29.60
N LYS A 289 -0.33 -35.70 30.82
CA LYS A 289 0.04 -36.41 32.05
C LYS A 289 -1.12 -37.29 32.46
N VAL A 290 -0.90 -38.58 32.60
CA VAL A 290 -1.92 -39.56 32.99
C VAL A 290 -1.45 -40.31 34.23
N LEU A 291 -2.31 -40.37 35.22
CA LEU A 291 -2.18 -41.17 36.43
C LEU A 291 -3.31 -42.19 36.44
N TYR A 292 -2.94 -43.46 36.48
CA TYR A 292 -3.88 -44.57 36.35
C TYR A 292 -3.55 -45.70 37.32
N GLN A 293 -4.56 -46.46 37.68
CA GLN A 293 -4.45 -47.68 38.48
C GLN A 293 -4.70 -48.89 37.58
N PHE A 294 -3.84 -49.90 37.72
CA PHE A 294 -4.02 -51.19 37.07
C PHE A 294 -3.70 -52.31 38.06
N ARG A 295 -4.63 -53.25 38.24
CA ARG A 295 -4.51 -54.35 39.23
C ARG A 295 -4.15 -53.86 40.64
N GLY A 296 -4.74 -52.74 41.07
CA GLY A 296 -4.50 -52.15 42.37
C GLY A 296 -3.24 -51.28 42.49
N VAL A 297 -2.34 -51.28 41.50
CA VAL A 297 -1.07 -50.53 41.55
C VAL A 297 -1.16 -49.23 40.75
N LEU A 298 -0.65 -48.13 41.31
CA LEU A 298 -0.61 -46.82 40.67
C LEU A 298 0.53 -46.69 39.67
N HIS A 299 0.24 -46.01 38.56
CA HIS A 299 1.16 -45.76 37.48
C HIS A 299 1.02 -44.32 36.99
N GLN A 300 2.12 -43.70 36.55
CA GLN A 300 2.15 -42.36 35.99
C GLN A 300 2.97 -42.31 34.70
N VAL A 301 2.47 -41.59 33.71
CA VAL A 301 3.14 -41.35 32.43
C VAL A 301 2.95 -39.91 31.97
N MET A 302 3.97 -39.35 31.33
CA MET A 302 3.89 -38.08 30.60
C MET A 302 4.27 -38.32 29.14
N VAL A 303 3.44 -37.82 28.22
CA VAL A 303 3.53 -38.07 26.78
C VAL A 303 3.37 -36.76 26.03
N LEU A 304 4.03 -36.60 24.89
CA LEU A 304 3.84 -35.44 24.00
C LEU A 304 2.50 -35.54 23.23
N ASP A 305 1.97 -34.42 22.74
CA ASP A 305 0.70 -34.39 21.98
C ASP A 305 0.68 -35.36 20.77
N SER A 306 1.78 -35.44 20.03
CA SER A 306 1.86 -36.26 18.81
C SER A 306 2.30 -37.71 19.06
N GLU A 307 2.71 -38.06 20.27
CA GLU A 307 3.26 -39.39 20.58
C GLU A 307 2.14 -40.41 20.88
N ALA A 308 2.33 -41.66 20.45
CA ALA A 308 1.39 -42.74 20.74
C ALA A 308 1.49 -43.19 22.21
N LEU A 309 0.34 -43.35 22.86
CA LEU A 309 0.26 -43.86 24.22
C LEU A 309 -0.41 -45.23 24.24
N ARG A 310 0.28 -46.23 24.77
CA ARG A 310 -0.26 -47.57 25.04
C ARG A 310 -0.07 -47.87 26.52
N ILE A 311 -1.16 -48.02 27.27
CA ILE A 311 -1.17 -48.39 28.69
C ILE A 311 -2.12 -49.57 28.92
N PRO A 312 -1.87 -50.44 29.92
CA PRO A 312 -0.84 -50.35 30.97
C PRO A 312 0.57 -50.80 30.51
N LYS A 313 1.62 -50.15 31.03
CA LYS A 313 3.03 -50.59 30.95
C LYS A 313 3.64 -50.66 32.35
N GLN A 314 4.51 -51.65 32.59
CA GLN A 314 5.23 -51.81 33.86
C GLN A 314 6.21 -50.66 34.14
N SER A 315 6.78 -50.06 33.10
CA SER A 315 7.72 -48.93 33.21
C SER A 315 7.12 -47.67 33.83
N HIS A 316 5.79 -47.60 33.93
CA HIS A 316 5.09 -46.44 34.49
C HIS A 316 4.71 -46.63 35.96
N ARG A 317 5.06 -47.76 36.58
CA ARG A 317 4.68 -48.07 37.96
C ARG A 317 5.29 -47.04 38.90
N ILE A 318 4.47 -46.53 39.82
CA ILE A 318 4.93 -45.70 40.93
C ILE A 318 5.08 -46.64 42.11
N ASP A 319 6.30 -46.73 42.66
CA ASP A 319 6.50 -47.43 43.92
C ASP A 319 6.03 -46.50 45.04
N THR A 320 5.01 -46.95 45.77
CA THR A 320 4.40 -46.23 46.90
C THR A 320 5.15 -46.44 48.21
N ASP A 321 6.35 -47.03 48.18
CA ASP A 321 7.16 -47.30 49.37
C ASP A 321 8.04 -46.08 49.69
N GLY A 322 7.47 -45.20 50.52
CA GLY A 322 8.14 -44.10 51.20
C GLY A 322 7.51 -43.86 52.55
#